data_AF-A0A6L4B5H9-F1
#
_entry.id   AF-A0A6L4B5H9-F1
#
_cell.length_a   1.000
_cell.length_b   1.000
_cell.length_c   1.000
_cell.angle_alpha   90.00
_cell.angle_beta   90.00
_cell.angle_gamma   90.00
#
_symmetry.space_group_name_H-M   'P 1'
#
loop_
_entity.id
_entity.type
_entity.pdbx_description
1 polymer ?
#
loop_
_entity_poly.entity_id
_entity_poly.type
_entity_poly.pdbx_seq_one_letter_code
_entity_poly.pdbx_strand_id
1 'polypeptide(L)' 'MACNRCRRLLFLWVDREREALPVGPLAEHLENCPECRSQAIRVERLVLTIRSRCHREAAPGHLAVRIRALLGLD' A
#
# COMPACT_ATOMS: atom_id res chain seq x y z
N MET A 1 -15.50 -7.20 -14.07
CA MET A 1 -14.95 -5.82 -13.97
C MET A 1 -14.23 -5.52 -12.64
N ALA A 2 -14.49 -6.22 -11.54
CA ALA A 2 -13.84 -5.97 -10.24
C ALA A 2 -12.32 -6.23 -10.21
N CYS A 3 -11.80 -7.18 -11.00
CA CYS A 3 -10.37 -7.56 -10.98
C CYS A 3 -9.43 -6.43 -11.44
N ASN A 4 -9.83 -5.62 -12.43
CA ASN A 4 -9.04 -4.46 -12.88
C ASN A 4 -8.93 -3.38 -11.79
N ARG A 5 -10.00 -3.20 -11.00
CA ARG A 5 -10.02 -2.28 -9.86
C ARG A 5 -9.15 -2.81 -8.72
N CYS A 6 -9.21 -4.11 -8.43
CA CYS A 6 -8.36 -4.77 -7.43
C CYS A 6 -6.88 -4.66 -7.75
N ARG A 7 -6.48 -4.78 -9.02
CA ARG A 7 -5.07 -4.61 -9.43
C ARG A 7 -4.48 -3.26 -9.04
N ARG A 8 -5.25 -2.17 -9.17
CA ARG A 8 -4.80 -0.83 -8.75
C ARG A 8 -4.72 -0.69 -7.22
N LEU A 9 -5.63 -1.33 -6.50
CA LEU A 9 -5.71 -1.24 -5.04
C LEU A 9 -4.76 -2.21 -4.32
N LEU A 10 -4.29 -3.24 -5.01
CA LEU A 10 -3.42 -4.29 -4.48
C LEU A 10 -2.11 -3.73 -3.90
N PHE A 11 -1.46 -2.82 -4.65
CA PHE A 11 -0.21 -2.21 -4.24
C PHE A 11 -0.38 -1.37 -2.97
N LEU A 12 -1.42 -0.54 -2.94
CA LEU A 12 -1.76 0.31 -1.79
C LEU A 12 -2.12 -0.55 -0.56
N TRP A 13 -2.84 -1.66 -0.76
CA TRP A 13 -3.21 -2.58 0.30
C TRP A 13 -2.01 -3.31 0.91
N VAL A 14 -1.04 -3.70 0.07
CA VAL A 14 0.21 -4.37 0.48
C VAL A 14 1.17 -3.40 1.17
N ASP A 15 1.30 -2.17 0.67
CA ASP A 15 2.26 -1.20 1.21
C ASP A 15 1.87 -0.68 2.61
N ARG A 16 0.70 -1.09 3.12
CA ARG A 16 0.17 -0.66 4.42
C ARG A 16 0.02 0.86 4.55
N GLU A 17 -0.12 1.60 3.45
CA GLU A 17 -0.78 2.92 3.43
C GLU A 17 -2.30 2.76 3.67
N ARG A 18 -2.63 1.92 4.65
CA ARG A 18 -3.95 1.33 4.92
C ARG A 18 -4.87 2.28 5.66
N GLU A 19 -4.41 3.47 6.04
CA GLU A 19 -5.23 4.39 6.82
C GLU A 19 -6.41 4.96 6.01
N ALA A 20 -6.41 4.86 4.68
CA ALA A 20 -7.44 5.49 3.83
C ALA A 20 -8.23 4.56 2.89
N LEU A 21 -7.99 3.23 2.87
CA LEU A 21 -8.69 2.34 1.93
C LEU A 21 -9.84 1.57 2.60
N PRO A 22 -11.04 1.51 1.97
CA PRO A 22 -12.11 0.65 2.45
C PRO A 22 -11.68 -0.82 2.31
N VAL A 23 -11.33 -1.43 3.44
CA VAL A 23 -10.76 -2.78 3.52
C VAL A 23 -11.78 -3.86 3.13
N GLY A 24 -13.08 -3.61 3.35
CA GLY A 24 -14.15 -4.58 3.16
C GLY A 24 -14.27 -5.14 1.73
N PRO A 25 -14.52 -4.30 0.69
CA PRO A 25 -14.76 -4.79 -0.66
C PRO A 25 -13.56 -5.51 -1.30
N LEU A 26 -12.34 -5.13 -0.94
CA LEU A 26 -11.13 -5.77 -1.45
C LEU A 26 -10.86 -7.10 -0.75
N ALA A 27 -11.04 -7.17 0.57
CA ALA A 27 -10.89 -8.42 1.31
C ALA A 27 -11.89 -9.49 0.82
N GLU A 28 -13.16 -9.12 0.70
CA GLU A 28 -14.21 -10.00 0.16
C GLU A 28 -13.90 -10.47 -1.27
N HIS A 29 -13.36 -9.59 -2.12
CA HIS A 29 -12.95 -9.99 -3.46
C HIS A 29 -11.77 -10.98 -3.46
N LEU A 30 -10.76 -10.77 -2.61
CA LEU A 30 -9.61 -11.68 -2.50
C LEU A 30 -10.00 -13.04 -1.90
N GLU A 31 -11.05 -13.08 -1.09
CA GLU A 31 -11.67 -14.32 -0.62
C GLU A 31 -12.28 -15.11 -1.79
N ASN A 32 -12.98 -14.42 -2.69
CA ASN A 32 -13.75 -15.04 -3.77
C ASN A 32 -13.00 -15.18 -5.11
N CYS A 33 -11.82 -14.55 -5.28
CA CYS A 33 -11.06 -14.57 -6.54
C CYS A 33 -9.63 -15.12 -6.34
N PRO A 34 -9.38 -16.40 -6.68
CA PRO A 34 -8.05 -17.03 -6.53
C PRO A 34 -6.94 -16.35 -7.34
N GLU A 35 -7.26 -15.80 -8.51
CA GLU A 35 -6.29 -15.12 -9.36
C GLU A 35 -5.80 -13.81 -8.72
N CYS A 36 -6.72 -12.98 -8.24
CA CYS A 36 -6.38 -11.74 -7.55
C CYS A 36 -5.67 -12.02 -6.21
N ARG A 37 -6.05 -13.10 -5.50
CA ARG A 37 -5.32 -13.56 -4.30
C ARG A 37 -3.88 -13.93 -4.62
N SER A 38 -3.65 -14.68 -5.69
CA SER A 38 -2.31 -15.09 -6.12
C SER A 38 -1.44 -13.89 -6.52
N GLN A 39 -2.04 -12.90 -7.18
CA GLN A 39 -1.36 -11.63 -7.46
C GLN A 39 -1.03 -10.86 -6.18
N ALA A 40 -1.93 -10.83 -5.20
CA ALA A 40 -1.72 -10.12 -3.93
C ALA A 40 -0.52 -10.69 -3.17
N ILE A 41 -0.44 -12.01 -3.08
CA ILE A 41 0.70 -12.70 -2.46
C ILE A 41 2.01 -12.38 -3.18
N ARG A 42 2.02 -12.32 -4.52
CA ARG A 42 3.23 -11.99 -5.29
C ARG A 42 3.70 -10.56 -5.02
N VAL A 43 2.78 -9.60 -5.02
CA VAL A 43 3.08 -8.19 -4.72
C VAL A 43 3.57 -8.04 -3.28
N GLU A 44 2.93 -8.73 -2.32
CA GLU A 44 3.35 -8.75 -0.92
C GLU A 44 4.78 -9.27 -0.75
N ARG A 45 5.11 -10.39 -1.39
CA ARG A 45 6.48 -10.93 -1.38
C ARG A 45 7.49 -9.95 -1.95
N LEU A 46 7.15 -9.26 -3.05
CA LEU A 46 8.03 -8.26 -3.67
C LEU A 46 8.28 -7.09 -2.71
N VAL A 47 7.23 -6.53 -2.12
CA VAL A 47 7.35 -5.39 -1.17
C VAL A 47 8.16 -5.79 0.06
N LEU A 48 7.92 -6.97 0.64
CA LEU A 48 8.71 -7.47 1.76
C LEU A 48 10.18 -7.67 1.39
N THR A 49 10.46 -8.13 0.17
CA THR A 49 11.83 -8.29 -0.34
C THR A 49 12.52 -6.94 -0.52
N ILE A 50 11.82 -5.93 -1.02
CA ILE A 50 12.37 -4.58 -1.13
C ILE A 50 12.65 -4.01 0.25
N ARG A 51 11.69 -4.12 1.19
CA ARG A 51 11.85 -3.62 2.57
C ARG A 51 12.96 -4.31 3.35
N SER A 52 13.23 -5.59 3.07
CA SER A 52 14.32 -6.31 3.74
C SER A 52 15.69 -5.97 3.17
N ARG A 53 15.78 -5.54 1.90
CA ARG A 53 17.03 -5.22 1.22
C ARG A 53 17.36 -3.73 1.19
N CYS A 54 16.35 -2.88 1.24
CA CYS A 54 16.48 -1.43 1.23
C CYS A 54 16.23 -0.92 2.65
N HIS A 55 17.30 -0.51 3.34
CA HIS A 55 17.15 0.15 4.63
C HIS A 55 16.40 1.46 4.46
N ARG A 56 15.36 1.66 5.28
CA ARG A 56 14.67 2.95 5.34
C ARG A 56 15.62 3.96 5.95
N GLU A 57 15.99 4.98 5.18
CA GLU A 57 16.61 6.17 5.74
C GLU A 57 15.55 7.10 6.33
N ALA A 58 15.93 7.79 7.41
CA ALA A 58 15.12 8.87 7.94
C ALA A 58 15.04 9.99 6.91
N ALA A 59 13.83 10.46 6.62
CA ALA A 59 13.65 11.64 5.80
C ALA A 59 14.35 12.84 6.47
N PRO A 60 15.04 13.72 5.71
CA PRO A 60 15.62 14.93 6.24
C PRO A 60 14.62 15.78 7.04
N GLY A 61 15.01 16.27 8.22
CA GLY A 61 14.09 16.95 9.14
C GLY A 61 13.38 18.19 8.56
N HIS A 62 14.00 18.88 7.59
CA HIS A 62 13.39 20.01 6.90
C HIS A 62 12.17 19.62 6.06
N LEU A 63 12.09 18.36 5.60
CA LEU A 63 10.92 17.86 4.87
C LEU A 63 9.71 17.72 5.78
N ALA A 64 9.90 17.30 7.03
CA ALA A 64 8.80 17.20 7.99
C ALA A 64 8.19 18.58 8.27
N VAL A 65 9.03 19.62 8.41
CA VAL A 65 8.59 21.01 8.55
C VAL A 65 7.82 21.47 7.31
N ARG A 66 8.37 21.24 6.11
CA ARG A 66 7.73 21.62 4.85
C ARG A 66 6.38 20.92 4.65
N ILE A 67 6.27 19.64 5.01
CA ILE A 67 5.03 18.87 4.89
C ILE A 67 3.96 19.40 5.85
N ARG A 68 4.32 19.72 7.10
CA ARG A 68 3.38 20.31 8.07
C ARG A 68 2.81 21.64 7.58
N ALA A 69 3.66 22.50 7.03
CA ALA A 69 3.23 23.78 6.44
C ALA A 69 2.28 23.59 5.25
N LEU A 70 2.56 22.63 4.37
CA LEU A 70 1.69 22.32 3.23
C LEU A 70 0.32 21.76 3.65
N LEU A 71 0.26 21.07 4.78
CA LEU A 71 -0.97 20.49 5.32
C LEU A 71 -1.74 21.44 6.25
N GLY A 72 -1.19 22.64 6.55
CA GLY A 72 -1.80 23.59 7.49
C GLY A 72 -1.81 23.07 8.93
N LEU A 73 -0.81 22.27 9.31
CA LEU A 73 -0.67 21.64 10.62
C LEU A 73 0.38 22.33 11.51
N ASP A 74 0.70 23.58 11.20
CA ASP A 74 1.64 24.42 11.95
C ASP A 74 1.00 25.00 13.21
#